data_AF-A0A1V5GKF8-F1
#
_entry.id   AF-A0A1V5GKF8-F1
#
_cell.length_a   1.000
_cell.length_b   1.000
_cell.length_c   1.000
_cell.angle_alpha   90.00
_cell.angle_beta   90.00
_cell.angle_gamma   90.00
#
_symmetry.space_group_name_H-M   'P 1'
#
loop_
_entity.id
_entity.type
_entity.pdbx_description
1 polymer ?
#
loop_
_entity_poly.entity_id
_entity_poly.type
_entity_poly.pdbx_seq_one_letter_code
_entity_poly.pdbx_strand_id
1 'polypeptide(L)'
;MKRISCLLFAAAMLCFTGCQHDIVDDKASVSYDGYWETFKVRMGDEVYEDYYLDPQIPVSAVYSLALADNGTGYLSSPMSKLYGEEDKQALNWKEENGHIKLLGETEADVLDLEYIDGDLLMQTDEETEIWFKKVYKLSFFAPSSVDLDTEGGEK
;
A
#
# COMPACT_ATOMS: atom_id res chain seq x y z
N MET A 1 2.32 11.27 -75.91
CA MET A 1 1.84 12.49 -75.22
C MET A 1 1.76 12.21 -73.72
N LYS A 2 2.29 13.10 -72.88
CA LYS A 2 2.13 13.08 -71.41
C LYS A 2 0.71 13.49 -71.02
N ARG A 3 0.16 12.88 -69.96
CA ARG A 3 -0.45 13.57 -68.80
C ARG A 3 -0.59 12.59 -67.62
N ILE A 4 -0.27 13.12 -66.44
CA ILE A 4 -0.19 12.52 -65.09
C ILE A 4 -1.51 12.81 -64.35
N SER A 5 -1.88 11.96 -63.39
CA SER A 5 -2.45 12.28 -62.04
C SER A 5 -2.93 10.96 -61.41
N CYS A 6 -2.22 10.33 -60.46
CA CYS A 6 -2.07 10.59 -59.01
C CYS A 6 -3.31 10.32 -58.14
N LEU A 7 -3.09 9.46 -57.12
CA LEU A 7 -3.69 9.31 -55.77
C LEU A 7 -4.21 7.87 -55.52
N LEU A 8 -3.38 7.00 -54.91
CA LEU A 8 -3.25 6.67 -53.46
C LEU A 8 -4.48 5.91 -52.93
N PHE A 9 -4.43 4.56 -52.87
CA PHE A 9 -4.01 3.71 -51.74
C PHE A 9 -4.95 3.72 -50.53
N ALA A 10 -5.79 2.68 -50.41
CA ALA A 10 -6.14 2.03 -49.15
C ALA A 10 -6.86 0.71 -49.44
N ALA A 11 -6.12 -0.40 -49.42
CA ALA A 11 -6.69 -1.74 -49.35
C ALA A 11 -6.21 -2.36 -48.02
N ALA A 12 -7.08 -2.37 -47.02
CA ALA A 12 -6.88 -3.20 -45.84
C ALA A 12 -7.70 -4.48 -46.06
N MET A 13 -7.02 -5.53 -46.53
CA MET A 13 -7.56 -6.88 -46.58
C MET A 13 -7.56 -7.47 -45.17
N LEU A 14 -8.73 -7.97 -44.75
CA LEU A 14 -8.90 -8.87 -43.63
C LEU A 14 -8.15 -10.18 -43.91
N CYS A 15 -7.11 -10.46 -43.13
CA CYS A 15 -6.53 -11.80 -43.03
C CYS A 15 -6.64 -12.27 -41.59
N PHE A 16 -7.59 -13.18 -41.35
CA PHE A 16 -7.55 -14.07 -40.20
C PHE A 16 -6.40 -15.05 -40.40
N THR A 17 -5.36 -14.92 -39.59
CA THR A 17 -4.39 -15.99 -39.32
C THR A 17 -4.23 -16.07 -37.82
N GLY A 18 -4.52 -17.25 -37.26
CA GLY A 18 -4.51 -17.49 -35.83
C GLY A 18 -3.16 -17.15 -35.21
N CYS A 19 -3.21 -16.35 -34.15
CA CYS A 19 -2.22 -16.40 -33.11
C CYS A 19 -2.75 -17.41 -32.09
N GLN A 20 -1.99 -18.48 -31.85
CA GLN A 20 -2.00 -19.14 -30.55
C GLN A 20 -2.06 -18.05 -29.50
N HIS A 21 -3.13 -18.01 -28.71
CA HIS A 21 -3.02 -17.40 -27.39
C HIS A 21 -2.08 -18.33 -26.65
N ASP A 22 -0.79 -18.00 -26.69
CA ASP A 22 0.03 -18.24 -25.51
C ASP A 22 -0.77 -17.64 -24.37
N ILE A 23 -1.24 -18.51 -23.46
CA ILE A 23 -1.67 -18.07 -22.15
C ILE A 23 -0.38 -17.57 -21.51
N VAL A 24 -0.05 -16.32 -21.82
CA VAL A 24 0.86 -15.53 -21.02
C VAL A 24 0.14 -15.48 -19.68
N ASP A 25 0.73 -16.16 -18.70
CA ASP A 25 0.39 -16.03 -17.29
C ASP A 25 0.55 -14.54 -16.97
N ASP A 26 -0.53 -13.78 -17.16
CA ASP A 26 -0.62 -12.33 -17.00
C ASP A 26 -0.65 -11.97 -15.50
N LYS A 27 0.09 -12.72 -14.69
CA LYS A 27 0.67 -12.21 -13.46
C LYS A 27 1.74 -11.19 -13.88
N ALA A 28 1.28 -10.01 -14.28
CA ALA A 28 2.06 -8.80 -14.09
C ALA A 28 2.57 -8.87 -12.64
N SER A 29 3.87 -9.09 -12.47
CA SER A 29 4.47 -9.20 -11.14
C SER A 29 4.14 -7.93 -10.39
N VAL A 30 3.26 -8.01 -9.40
CA VAL A 30 2.91 -6.88 -8.55
C VAL A 30 4.22 -6.44 -7.90
N SER A 31 4.63 -5.21 -8.19
CA SER A 31 5.81 -4.62 -7.56
C SER A 31 5.39 -4.15 -6.17
N TYR A 32 5.94 -4.78 -5.13
CA TYR A 32 5.67 -4.41 -3.74
C TYR A 32 6.63 -3.33 -3.22
N ASP A 33 7.74 -3.09 -3.91
CA ASP A 33 8.69 -2.03 -3.60
C ASP A 33 8.06 -0.65 -3.66
N GLY A 34 8.52 0.25 -2.79
CA GLY A 34 8.03 1.61 -2.66
C GLY A 34 7.37 1.90 -1.32
N TYR A 35 6.47 2.87 -1.31
CA TYR A 35 5.82 3.35 -0.11
C TYR A 35 4.35 2.93 -0.06
N TRP A 36 3.92 2.52 1.12
CA TRP A 36 2.52 2.17 1.41
C TRP A 36 2.06 2.92 2.65
N GLU A 37 0.83 3.41 2.61
CA GLU A 37 0.29 4.26 3.66
C GLU A 37 -1.11 3.79 4.04
N THR A 38 -1.40 3.75 5.34
CA THR A 38 -2.74 3.38 5.81
C THR A 38 -3.76 4.38 5.29
N PHE A 39 -4.84 3.87 4.70
CA PHE A 39 -5.96 4.69 4.23
C PHE A 39 -7.30 4.26 4.81
N LYS A 40 -7.35 3.08 5.44
CA LYS A 40 -8.54 2.58 6.11
C LYS A 40 -8.13 1.69 7.27
N VAL A 41 -8.77 1.90 8.43
CA VAL A 41 -8.70 1.00 9.58
C VAL A 41 -10.12 0.55 9.90
N ARG A 42 -10.34 -0.75 10.04
CA ARG A 42 -11.59 -1.30 10.58
C ARG A 42 -11.31 -1.91 11.95
N MET A 43 -12.16 -1.61 12.92
CA MET A 43 -12.14 -2.21 14.26
C MET A 43 -13.56 -2.64 14.62
N GLY A 44 -13.84 -3.94 14.49
CA GLY A 44 -15.20 -4.45 14.59
C GLY A 44 -16.13 -3.82 13.54
N ASP A 45 -17.18 -3.14 13.99
CA ASP A 45 -18.14 -2.42 13.13
C ASP A 45 -17.72 -0.98 12.78
N GLU A 46 -16.65 -0.47 13.41
CA GLU A 46 -16.16 0.89 13.18
C GLU A 46 -15.17 0.94 12.01
N VAL A 47 -15.30 1.95 11.15
CA VAL A 47 -14.45 2.17 9.98
C VAL A 47 -13.93 3.60 9.99
N TYR A 48 -12.60 3.72 9.87
CA TYR A 48 -11.86 4.98 9.88
C TYR A 48 -11.17 5.16 8.52
N GLU A 49 -11.49 6.22 7.77
CA GLU A 49 -10.90 6.51 6.45
C GLU A 49 -10.16 7.86 6.40
N ASP A 50 -10.65 8.87 7.13
CA ASP A 50 -10.01 10.19 7.20
C ASP A 50 -9.15 10.35 8.46
N TYR A 51 -9.76 10.10 9.64
CA TYR A 51 -9.14 10.27 10.95
C TYR A 51 -9.31 9.01 11.81
N TYR A 52 -8.34 8.74 12.69
CA TYR A 52 -8.30 7.54 13.54
C TYR A 52 -8.47 7.92 15.01
N LEU A 53 -9.62 7.54 15.61
CA LEU A 53 -10.05 7.79 17.00
C LEU A 53 -10.16 9.26 17.43
N ASP A 54 -9.22 10.11 17.04
CA ASP A 54 -9.18 11.55 17.25
C ASP A 54 -9.17 12.28 15.90
N PRO A 55 -10.01 13.32 15.70
CA PRO A 55 -10.07 14.10 14.46
C PRO A 55 -8.79 14.87 14.10
N GLN A 56 -7.78 14.89 14.97
CA GLN A 56 -6.46 15.47 14.70
C GLN A 56 -5.45 14.42 14.21
N ILE A 57 -5.76 13.13 14.33
CA ILE A 57 -4.88 12.03 13.92
C ILE A 57 -5.39 11.49 12.57
N PRO A 58 -4.75 11.82 11.44
CA PRO A 58 -5.16 11.27 10.15
C PRO A 58 -4.90 9.77 10.12
N VAL A 59 -5.72 9.00 9.40
CA VAL A 59 -5.57 7.54 9.28
C VAL A 59 -4.18 7.14 8.73
N SER A 60 -3.58 7.99 7.89
CA SER A 60 -2.21 7.80 7.39
C SER A 60 -1.12 7.79 8.49
N ALA A 61 -1.42 8.30 9.69
CA ALA A 61 -0.48 8.32 10.81
C ALA A 61 -0.46 7.00 11.61
N VAL A 62 -1.39 6.07 11.34
CA VAL A 62 -1.49 4.78 12.05
C VAL A 62 -0.29 3.90 11.71
N TYR A 63 -0.12 3.53 10.45
CA TYR A 63 1.07 2.83 9.96
C TYR A 63 1.47 3.27 8.55
N SER A 64 2.74 3.03 8.22
CA SER A 64 3.30 3.18 6.89
C SER A 64 4.42 2.17 6.66
N LEU A 65 4.60 1.76 5.40
CA LEU A 65 5.65 0.85 4.98
C LEU A 65 6.54 1.53 3.95
N ALA A 66 7.84 1.27 4.05
CA ALA A 66 8.80 1.48 2.98
C ALA A 66 9.48 0.16 2.68
N LEU A 67 9.22 -0.40 1.51
CA LEU A 67 9.78 -1.69 1.07
C LEU A 67 10.78 -1.47 -0.05
N ALA A 68 12.00 -1.97 0.12
CA ALA A 68 13.04 -1.94 -0.91
C ALA A 68 13.14 -3.29 -1.62
N ASP A 69 13.48 -3.25 -2.91
CA ASP A 69 13.60 -4.42 -3.81
C ASP A 69 14.61 -5.49 -3.34
N ASN A 70 15.53 -5.12 -2.44
CA ASN A 70 16.50 -6.02 -1.83
C ASN A 70 15.96 -6.83 -0.64
N GLY A 71 14.65 -6.79 -0.38
CA GLY A 71 14.01 -7.49 0.74
C GLY A 71 14.18 -6.82 2.11
N THR A 72 14.63 -5.57 2.14
CA THR A 72 14.68 -4.76 3.38
C THR A 72 13.57 -3.73 3.39
N GLY A 73 13.20 -3.25 4.58
CA GLY A 73 12.16 -2.24 4.70
C GLY A 73 12.04 -1.66 6.10
N TYR A 74 11.02 -0.83 6.26
CA TYR A 74 10.64 -0.26 7.54
C TYR A 74 9.12 -0.27 7.68
N LEU A 75 8.65 -0.66 8.85
CA LEU A 75 7.31 -0.35 9.34
C LEU A 75 7.43 0.89 10.22
N SER A 76 6.51 1.83 10.10
CA SER A 76 6.52 3.02 10.92
C SER A 76 5.12 3.40 11.37
N SER A 77 4.97 3.82 12.62
CA SER A 77 3.74 4.42 13.15
C SER A 77 4.02 5.88 13.50
N PRO A 78 3.75 6.84 12.60
CA PRO A 78 3.95 8.26 12.91
C PRO A 78 3.27 8.73 14.20
N MET A 79 2.13 8.13 14.56
CA MET A 79 1.39 8.46 15.78
C MET A 79 2.03 7.93 17.08
N SER A 80 2.94 6.95 17.03
CA SER A 80 3.58 6.41 18.25
C SER A 80 4.36 7.46 19.04
N LYS A 81 4.85 8.50 18.35
CA LYS A 81 5.50 9.67 18.96
C LYS A 81 4.60 10.45 19.90
N LEU A 82 3.28 10.40 19.73
CA LEU A 82 2.32 11.00 20.68
C LEU A 82 2.45 10.35 22.06
N TYR A 83 2.85 9.07 22.11
CA TYR A 83 2.97 8.26 23.31
C TYR A 83 4.43 8.08 23.78
N GLY A 84 5.39 8.77 23.14
CA GLY A 84 6.81 8.69 23.47
C GLY A 84 7.49 7.39 23.04
N GLU A 85 6.87 6.63 22.13
CA GLU A 85 7.38 5.35 21.62
C GLU A 85 8.23 5.54 20.37
N GLU A 86 8.95 4.47 19.99
CA GLU A 86 9.71 4.45 18.74
C GLU A 86 8.75 4.46 17.54
N ASP A 87 9.05 5.27 16.52
CA ASP A 87 8.18 5.43 15.35
C ASP A 87 8.51 4.53 14.19
N LYS A 88 9.67 3.87 14.20
CA LYS A 88 10.15 3.07 13.07
C LYS A 88 10.83 1.80 13.52
N GLN A 89 10.46 0.71 12.88
CA GLN A 89 11.09 -0.58 13.05
C GLN A 89 11.68 -1.02 11.71
N ALA A 90 12.98 -1.35 11.71
CA ALA A 90 13.61 -2.00 10.57
C ALA A 90 13.13 -3.45 10.45
N LEU A 91 12.89 -3.90 9.23
CA LEU A 91 12.41 -5.26 8.95
C LEU A 91 13.02 -5.82 7.67
N ASN A 92 12.99 -7.14 7.55
CA ASN A 92 13.13 -7.80 6.27
C ASN A 92 11.74 -8.16 5.74
N TRP A 93 11.59 -8.32 4.44
CA TRP A 93 10.34 -8.77 3.85
C TRP A 93 10.58 -9.74 2.69
N LYS A 94 9.57 -10.59 2.46
CA LYS A 94 9.54 -11.51 1.33
C LYS A 94 8.10 -11.70 0.85
N GLU A 95 7.96 -11.97 -0.43
CA GLU A 95 6.70 -12.43 -0.99
C GLU A 95 6.58 -13.95 -0.84
N GLU A 96 5.46 -14.43 -0.30
CA GLU A 96 5.13 -15.85 -0.23
C GLU A 96 3.64 -16.06 -0.52
N ASN A 97 3.33 -16.86 -1.54
CA ASN A 97 1.96 -17.25 -1.89
C ASN A 97 0.99 -16.07 -2.15
N GLY A 98 1.47 -14.95 -2.68
CA GLY A 98 0.63 -13.74 -2.89
C GLY A 98 0.47 -12.86 -1.65
N HIS A 99 1.21 -13.16 -0.59
CA HIS A 99 1.30 -12.34 0.62
C HIS A 99 2.68 -11.72 0.75
N ILE A 100 2.77 -10.61 1.47
CA ILE A 100 4.03 -10.06 1.99
C ILE A 100 4.19 -10.48 3.44
N LYS A 101 5.26 -11.21 3.75
CA LYS A 101 5.68 -11.48 5.13
C LYS A 101 6.68 -10.42 5.55
N LEU A 102 6.34 -9.60 6.54
CA LEU A 102 7.29 -8.72 7.22
C LEU A 102 7.89 -9.48 8.40
N LEU A 103 9.21 -9.47 8.48
CA LEU A 103 10.00 -10.20 9.46
C LEU A 103 10.69 -9.17 10.35
N GLY A 104 10.26 -9.10 11.61
CA GLY A 104 10.90 -8.29 12.66
C GLY A 104 12.27 -8.84 13.08
N GLU A 105 12.76 -8.39 14.23
CA GLU A 105 14.06 -8.83 14.75
C GLU A 105 14.05 -10.29 15.22
N THR A 106 12.87 -10.81 15.60
CA THR A 106 12.68 -12.20 16.01
C THR A 106 11.79 -12.96 15.03
N GLU A 107 11.98 -14.27 14.92
CA GLU A 107 11.14 -15.13 14.06
C GLU A 107 9.67 -15.22 14.52
N ALA A 108 9.35 -14.73 15.73
CA ALA A 108 7.98 -14.64 16.23
C ALA A 108 7.25 -13.39 15.73
N ASP A 109 7.98 -12.36 15.30
CA ASP A 109 7.44 -11.08 14.85
C ASP A 109 7.21 -11.11 13.34
N VAL A 110 6.32 -12.01 12.90
CA VAL A 110 5.91 -12.09 11.49
C VAL A 110 4.56 -11.42 11.32
N LEU A 111 4.54 -10.32 10.57
CA LEU A 111 3.30 -9.70 10.11
C LEU A 111 3.01 -10.16 8.69
N ASP A 112 1.78 -10.57 8.45
CA ASP A 112 1.31 -11.05 7.16
C ASP A 112 0.42 -10.02 6.49
N LEU A 113 0.72 -9.68 5.24
CA LEU A 113 -0.07 -8.74 4.46
C LEU A 113 -0.58 -9.42 3.20
N GLU A 114 -1.88 -9.44 3.04
CA GLU A 114 -2.54 -9.95 1.84
C GLU A 114 -2.66 -8.85 0.79
N TYR A 115 -2.37 -9.16 -0.48
CA TYR A 115 -2.58 -8.23 -1.57
C TYR A 115 -3.98 -8.42 -2.18
N ILE A 116 -4.82 -7.39 -2.07
CA ILE A 116 -6.22 -7.41 -2.49
C ILE A 116 -6.49 -6.19 -3.37
N ASP A 117 -6.81 -6.41 -4.64
CA ASP A 117 -7.29 -5.39 -5.59
C ASP A 117 -6.44 -4.11 -5.70
N GLY A 118 -5.13 -4.18 -5.45
CA GLY A 118 -4.23 -3.01 -5.49
C GLY A 118 -3.68 -2.58 -4.15
N ASP A 119 -4.30 -3.04 -3.06
CA ASP A 119 -4.02 -2.63 -1.69
C ASP A 119 -3.44 -3.78 -0.87
N LEU A 120 -2.77 -3.44 0.23
CA LEU A 120 -2.31 -4.41 1.21
C LEU A 120 -3.23 -4.41 2.42
N LEU A 121 -3.61 -5.59 2.90
CA LEU A 121 -4.37 -5.79 4.12
C LEU A 121 -3.47 -6.44 5.17
N MET A 122 -3.28 -5.78 6.30
CA MET A 122 -2.74 -6.38 7.51
C MET A 122 -3.88 -6.67 8.47
N GLN A 123 -4.05 -7.94 8.84
CA GLN A 123 -4.98 -8.35 9.89
C GLN A 123 -4.22 -8.56 11.19
N THR A 124 -4.50 -7.76 12.22
CA THR A 124 -3.81 -7.85 13.52
C THR A 124 -4.50 -8.82 14.47
N ASP A 125 -5.81 -8.98 14.33
CA ASP A 125 -6.67 -9.89 15.08
C ASP A 125 -7.98 -10.15 14.31
N GLU A 126 -8.94 -10.87 14.89
CA GLU A 126 -10.21 -11.21 14.24
C GLU A 126 -11.08 -9.97 13.93
N GLU A 127 -10.86 -8.85 14.61
CA GLU A 127 -11.72 -7.66 14.54
C GLU A 127 -11.04 -6.47 13.85
N THR A 128 -9.70 -6.47 13.78
CA THR A 128 -8.90 -5.33 13.34
C THR A 128 -8.23 -5.57 11.99
N GLU A 129 -8.57 -4.70 11.03
CA GLU A 129 -8.00 -4.70 9.68
C GLU A 129 -7.36 -3.34 9.39
N ILE A 130 -6.12 -3.36 8.90
CA ILE A 130 -5.37 -2.16 8.51
C ILE A 130 -5.03 -2.25 7.03
N TRP A 131 -5.59 -1.34 6.25
CA TRP A 131 -5.48 -1.33 4.80
C TRP A 131 -4.51 -0.25 4.35
N PHE A 132 -3.57 -0.62 3.48
CA PHE A 132 -2.54 0.24 2.94
C PHE A 132 -2.71 0.39 1.43
N LYS A 133 -2.56 1.61 0.95
CA LYS A 133 -2.51 1.92 -0.49
C LYS A 133 -1.09 2.30 -0.88
N LYS A 134 -0.72 1.98 -2.12
CA LYS A 134 0.57 2.39 -2.67
C LYS A 134 0.59 3.90 -2.90
N VAL A 135 1.66 4.58 -2.47
CA VAL A 135 1.85 6.02 -2.64
C VAL A 135 3.23 6.34 -3.21
N TYR A 136 3.36 7.47 -3.90
CA TYR A 136 4.65 7.93 -4.41
C TYR A 136 5.58 8.45 -3.30
N LYS A 137 4.99 9.00 -2.25
CA LYS A 137 5.68 9.55 -1.09
C LYS A 137 4.76 9.46 0.12
N LEU A 138 5.33 9.12 1.28
CA LEU A 138 4.62 9.09 2.55
C LEU A 138 4.13 10.50 2.95
N SER A 139 2.93 10.56 3.49
CA SER A 139 2.40 11.77 4.11
C SER A 139 3.19 12.08 5.38
N PHE A 140 3.27 13.37 5.69
CA PHE A 140 3.92 13.83 6.91
C PHE A 140 2.86 14.10 7.98
N PHE A 141 3.07 13.51 9.17
CA PHE A 141 2.31 13.80 10.36
C PHE A 141 3.21 14.46 11.40
N ALA A 142 2.74 15.55 12.01
CA ALA A 142 3.46 16.29 13.04
C ALA A 142 2.79 16.02 14.41
N PRO A 143 3.33 15.12 15.25
CA PRO A 143 2.71 14.78 16.54
C PRO A 143 2.51 15.98 17.45
N SER A 144 3.39 16.98 17.38
CA SER A 144 3.31 18.21 18.18
C SER A 144 2.10 19.11 17.87
N SER A 145 1.30 18.80 16.86
CA SER A 145 0.07 19.54 16.54
C SER A 145 -1.19 18.90 17.11
N VAL A 146 -1.07 17.80 17.86
CA VAL A 146 -2.19 17.15 18.54
C VAL A 146 -2.22 17.59 19.99
N ASP A 147 -3.31 18.21 20.41
CA ASP A 147 -3.57 18.50 21.82
C ASP A 147 -4.15 17.25 22.49
N LEU A 148 -3.31 16.48 23.20
CA LEU A 148 -3.74 15.30 23.97
C LEU A 148 -4.49 15.68 25.27
N ASP A 149 -4.53 16.97 25.62
CA ASP A 149 -5.20 17.48 26.81
C ASP A 149 -6.70 17.66 26.57
N THR A 150 -7.45 16.54 26.59
CA THR A 150 -8.86 16.63 26.96
C THR A 150 -9.27 15.43 27.84
N GLU A 151 -9.54 15.75 29.11
CA GLU A 151 -10.08 14.94 30.21
C GLU A 151 -9.09 14.29 31.18
N GLY A 152 -8.96 14.90 32.37
CA GLY A 152 -8.29 14.31 33.54
C GLY A 152 -7.73 15.29 34.56
N GLY A 153 -7.73 16.59 34.28
CA GLY A 153 -7.38 17.61 35.27
C GLY A 153 -8.51 17.85 36.28
N GLU A 154 -8.71 16.93 37.23
CA GLU A 154 -9.41 17.29 38.47
C GLU A 154 -8.53 18.27 39.27
N LYS A 155 -9.07 19.47 39.51
CA LYS A 155 -8.60 20.41 40.53
C LYS A 155 -9.09 20.00 41.91
#